data_AF-A0A940U249-F1
#
_entry.id   AF-A0A940U249-F1
#
_cell.length_a   1.000
_cell.length_b   1.000
_cell.length_c   1.000
_cell.angle_alpha   90.00
_cell.angle_beta   90.00
_cell.angle_gamma   90.00
#
_symmetry.space_group_name_H-M   'P 1'
#
loop_
_entity.id
_entity.type
_entity.pdbx_description
1 polymer ?
#
loop_
_entity_poly.entity_id
_entity_poly.type
_entity_poly.pdbx_seq_one_letter_code
_entity_poly.pdbx_strand_id
1 'polypeptide(L)'
;MRKGKRPAHLVGILLCGLLCVLLSGIPGTGGGAEMVKGKVASVQGDAVELDVGATGGVGEGDEGRVFYTILIDGKETFIFVGKFKVMEVVRLGELEVTSEPTGATVFLDQKEAGKTPLALSRVHSGRHQVRVAKEGHDNWEREVDVAGGRKVEVYAQLKGREGRLEIRSEPAGAKVWVNGKEMGFTPLTMSTQPGQYLVRVFREGHEVYEEWVQIEGGGRKDIRVSLKNLLGDLVVQADPPGAAIYLDGKSVGTGRYEGKGLAPRIYRVRVVKDGHEEWERDVLVQEGKRVEVIARLAKQEIPAASPALKPNEKTAEPAAVSGPPGGIDWEKRVWEAPAWKVGDKWTYKTASGTTWSAEVANVQEDWMSLKWSHRSHISVYNIRTLNLDHIMSREGKKIEGSIAYLQKLLDFPLQVGKKWKNESPKNTFNSFEVEGVEKVTTPAGTFMGYRILYKQDKYEYNRLAQGVFKVVESWMRFWYSPEVKYFLKMEVEKEKAQYWKTQKVDDYELISYRLK
;
A
#
# COMPACT_ATOMS: atom_id res chain seq x y z
N MET A 1 23.84 107.76 -29.89
CA MET A 1 22.73 107.47 -28.97
C MET A 1 21.59 106.80 -29.73
N ARG A 2 21.17 105.61 -29.25
CA ARG A 2 19.88 104.90 -29.44
C ARG A 2 19.47 104.45 -30.86
N LYS A 3 19.62 103.15 -31.15
CA LYS A 3 18.62 102.03 -31.01
C LYS A 3 17.59 102.09 -32.15
N GLY A 4 17.50 101.16 -33.12
CA GLY A 4 17.62 99.70 -33.05
C GLY A 4 16.24 99.12 -33.44
N LYS A 5 16.11 98.66 -34.70
CA LYS A 5 14.92 97.97 -35.24
C LYS A 5 14.72 96.61 -34.53
N ARG A 6 13.45 96.21 -34.36
CA ARG A 6 12.94 95.04 -33.59
C ARG A 6 13.52 93.69 -34.04
N PRO A 7 13.42 92.66 -33.18
CA PRO A 7 12.51 91.55 -33.49
C PRO A 7 11.60 91.22 -32.28
N ALA A 8 10.29 91.09 -32.51
CA ALA A 8 9.58 89.80 -32.53
C ALA A 8 9.61 89.10 -31.17
N HIS A 9 8.53 89.27 -30.40
CA HIS A 9 8.19 88.33 -29.33
C HIS A 9 7.90 86.99 -30.01
N LEU A 10 8.90 86.11 -30.05
CA LEU A 10 8.69 84.71 -30.35
C LEU A 10 7.98 84.13 -29.12
N VAL A 11 6.64 84.14 -29.12
CA VAL A 11 5.86 83.28 -28.23
C VAL A 11 6.14 81.87 -28.74
N GLY A 12 7.09 81.18 -28.11
CA GLY A 12 7.34 79.78 -28.38
C GLY A 12 6.10 78.99 -28.00
N ILE A 13 5.30 78.61 -28.99
CA ILE A 13 4.22 77.63 -28.81
C ILE A 13 4.93 76.28 -28.63
N LEU A 14 5.09 75.86 -27.38
CA LEU A 14 5.45 74.48 -27.08
C LEU A 14 4.20 73.62 -27.37
N LEU A 15 4.18 72.96 -28.52
CA LEU A 15 3.17 71.94 -28.84
C LEU A 15 3.45 70.68 -28.00
N CYS A 16 3.05 70.70 -26.73
CA CYS A 16 2.86 69.47 -25.96
C CYS A 16 1.58 68.80 -26.47
N GLY A 17 1.71 67.93 -27.47
CA GLY A 17 0.60 67.24 -28.09
C GLY A 17 -0.11 66.29 -27.13
N LEU A 18 -1.11 66.80 -26.41
CA LEU A 18 -2.15 65.98 -25.78
C LEU A 18 -3.48 66.33 -26.48
N LEU A 19 -3.96 65.40 -27.32
CA LEU A 19 -5.29 65.49 -27.92
C LEU A 19 -6.30 65.22 -26.80
N CYS A 20 -7.12 66.23 -26.46
CA CYS A 20 -8.18 66.09 -25.47
C CYS A 20 -9.51 65.96 -26.20
N VAL A 21 -10.23 64.89 -25.95
CA VAL A 21 -11.56 64.64 -26.52
C VAL A 21 -12.61 65.08 -25.49
N LEU A 22 -13.69 65.71 -25.93
CA LEU A 22 -14.78 66.22 -25.11
C LEU A 22 -16.08 65.59 -25.58
N LEU A 23 -16.67 64.73 -24.76
CA LEU A 23 -18.00 64.16 -24.99
C LEU A 23 -19.05 65.11 -24.42
N SER A 24 -20.02 65.54 -25.23
CA SER A 24 -21.13 66.34 -24.73
C SER A 24 -22.31 65.44 -24.39
N GLY A 25 -22.66 65.37 -23.11
CA GLY A 25 -23.90 64.73 -22.68
C GLY A 25 -25.13 65.32 -23.39
N ILE A 26 -26.02 64.41 -23.77
CA ILE A 26 -27.37 64.55 -24.36
C ILE A 26 -27.97 65.97 -24.24
N PRO A 27 -28.48 66.56 -25.34
CA PRO A 27 -29.31 67.75 -25.24
C PRO A 27 -30.68 67.36 -24.66
N GLY A 28 -30.86 67.51 -23.33
CA GLY A 28 -32.16 67.22 -22.72
C GLY A 28 -32.33 67.49 -21.22
N THR A 29 -31.27 67.53 -20.42
CA THR A 29 -31.37 67.82 -18.99
C THR A 29 -30.21 68.72 -18.57
N GLY A 30 -30.51 69.90 -18.01
CA GLY A 30 -29.56 70.98 -17.71
C GLY A 30 -28.50 70.67 -16.64
N GLY A 31 -27.69 69.63 -16.82
CA GLY A 31 -26.44 69.36 -16.10
C GLY A 31 -25.26 69.61 -17.04
N GLY A 32 -24.20 70.24 -16.54
CA GLY A 32 -23.02 70.60 -17.34
C GLY A 32 -22.39 69.42 -18.07
N ALA A 33 -21.84 69.68 -19.26
CA ALA A 33 -21.12 68.68 -20.05
C ALA A 33 -19.95 68.09 -19.24
N GLU A 34 -19.98 66.78 -19.00
CA GLU A 34 -18.92 66.08 -18.28
C GLU A 34 -17.74 65.80 -19.23
N MET A 35 -16.56 66.30 -18.87
CA MET A 35 -15.35 66.17 -19.69
C MET A 35 -14.72 64.78 -19.51
N VAL A 36 -14.99 63.87 -20.46
CA VAL A 36 -14.33 62.56 -20.50
C VAL A 36 -12.99 62.68 -21.24
N LYS A 37 -11.87 62.65 -20.51
CA LYS A 37 -10.52 62.64 -21.10
C LYS A 37 -10.12 61.21 -21.46
N GLY A 38 -9.84 60.96 -22.75
CA GLY A 38 -9.29 59.69 -23.23
C GLY A 38 -7.89 59.84 -23.83
N LYS A 39 -7.13 58.74 -23.88
CA LYS A 39 -5.86 58.67 -24.62
C LYS A 39 -6.12 58.13 -26.02
N VAL A 40 -5.48 58.73 -27.03
CA VAL A 40 -5.48 58.17 -28.38
C VAL A 40 -4.66 56.88 -28.37
N ALA A 41 -5.33 55.75 -28.60
CA ALA A 41 -4.71 54.44 -28.71
C ALA A 41 -4.18 54.20 -30.13
N SER A 42 -4.94 54.61 -31.15
CA SER A 42 -4.56 54.50 -32.56
C SER A 42 -5.31 55.50 -33.43
N VAL A 43 -4.77 55.78 -34.62
CA VAL A 43 -5.41 56.61 -35.66
C VAL A 43 -5.29 55.86 -36.98
N GLN A 44 -6.42 55.62 -37.66
CA GLN A 44 -6.46 54.99 -38.97
C GLN A 44 -7.42 55.76 -39.87
N GLY A 45 -6.89 56.45 -40.88
CA GLY A 45 -7.71 57.28 -41.77
C GLY A 45 -8.41 58.41 -41.00
N ASP A 46 -9.73 58.42 -41.05
CA ASP A 46 -10.62 59.34 -40.34
C ASP A 46 -11.13 58.79 -38.99
N ALA A 47 -10.70 57.59 -38.59
CA ALA A 47 -11.06 56.97 -37.32
C ALA A 47 -9.96 57.12 -36.26
N VAL A 48 -10.38 57.37 -35.02
CA VAL A 48 -9.51 57.49 -33.84
C VAL A 48 -10.01 56.52 -32.78
N GLU A 49 -9.14 55.63 -32.31
CA GLU A 49 -9.42 54.76 -31.17
C GLU A 49 -9.02 55.50 -29.89
N LEU A 50 -9.95 55.57 -28.93
CA LEU A 50 -9.75 56.27 -27.67
C LEU A 50 -9.87 55.30 -26.49
N ASP A 51 -8.82 55.21 -25.68
CA ASP A 51 -8.88 54.60 -24.35
C ASP A 51 -9.40 55.65 -23.36
N VAL A 52 -10.69 55.54 -23.05
CA VAL A 52 -11.42 56.44 -22.12
C VAL A 52 -11.42 55.92 -20.67
N GLY A 53 -10.72 54.82 -20.39
CA GLY A 53 -10.67 54.19 -19.06
C GLY A 53 -12.03 53.72 -18.52
N ALA A 54 -12.12 53.49 -17.21
CA ALA A 54 -13.32 53.00 -16.52
C ALA A 54 -14.41 54.07 -16.31
N THR A 55 -14.56 55.01 -17.24
CA THR A 55 -15.60 56.06 -17.16
C THR A 55 -16.90 55.51 -17.75
N GLY A 56 -17.89 55.28 -16.88
CA GLY A 56 -19.25 55.01 -17.33
C GLY A 56 -19.81 56.26 -18.02
N GLY A 57 -20.52 56.08 -19.14
CA GLY A 57 -21.31 57.16 -19.75
C GLY A 57 -21.13 57.38 -21.25
N VAL A 58 -20.24 56.65 -21.92
CA VAL A 58 -20.08 56.72 -23.39
C VAL A 58 -20.81 55.55 -24.06
N GLY A 59 -21.77 55.88 -24.92
CA GLY A 59 -22.55 54.97 -25.73
C GLY A 59 -22.25 55.09 -27.22
N GLU A 60 -22.62 54.06 -27.98
CA GLU A 60 -22.63 54.15 -29.44
C GLU A 60 -23.63 55.23 -29.87
N GLY A 61 -23.22 56.08 -30.81
CA GLY A 61 -24.02 57.19 -31.30
C GLY A 61 -23.80 58.53 -30.58
N ASP A 62 -23.08 58.54 -29.45
CA ASP A 62 -22.74 59.77 -28.75
C ASP A 62 -21.89 60.69 -29.64
N GLU A 63 -22.17 61.99 -29.60
CA GLU A 63 -21.42 63.00 -30.35
C GLU A 63 -20.55 63.84 -29.40
N GLY A 64 -19.38 64.24 -29.90
CA GLY A 64 -18.45 65.05 -29.14
C GLY A 64 -17.61 65.99 -30.00
N ARG A 65 -16.68 66.68 -29.34
CA ARG A 65 -15.77 67.66 -29.90
C ARG A 65 -14.32 67.31 -29.52
N VAL A 66 -13.39 67.45 -30.45
CA VAL A 66 -11.96 67.25 -30.21
C VAL A 66 -11.27 68.60 -30.08
N PHE A 67 -10.36 68.72 -29.11
CA PHE A 67 -9.57 69.93 -28.88
C PHE A 67 -8.06 69.61 -28.83
N TYR A 68 -7.25 70.49 -29.41
CA TYR A 68 -5.80 70.54 -29.15
C TYR A 68 -5.53 71.39 -27.92
N THR A 69 -4.73 70.87 -26.99
CA THR A 69 -4.24 71.65 -25.84
C THR A 69 -2.93 72.34 -26.23
N ILE A 70 -2.85 73.65 -26.11
CA ILE A 70 -1.63 74.44 -26.31
C ILE A 70 -1.35 75.31 -25.08
N LEU A 71 -0.10 75.69 -24.86
CA LEU A 71 0.27 76.63 -23.80
C LEU A 71 0.45 78.04 -24.40
N ILE A 72 -0.33 78.99 -23.89
CA ILE A 72 -0.17 80.42 -24.19
C ILE A 72 0.11 81.13 -22.86
N ASP A 73 1.25 81.79 -22.75
CA ASP A 73 1.69 82.50 -21.54
C ASP A 73 1.63 81.65 -20.25
N GLY A 74 1.99 80.36 -20.37
CA GLY A 74 1.97 79.41 -19.27
C GLY A 74 0.58 78.91 -18.87
N LYS A 75 -0.47 79.25 -19.63
CA LYS A 75 -1.84 78.76 -19.42
C LYS A 75 -2.25 77.80 -20.52
N GLU A 76 -2.89 76.69 -20.14
CA GLU A 76 -3.52 75.77 -21.10
C GLU A 76 -4.68 76.48 -21.82
N THR A 77 -4.64 76.44 -23.14
CA THR A 77 -5.68 76.95 -24.05
C THR A 77 -6.11 75.83 -24.98
N PHE A 78 -7.41 75.71 -25.20
CA PHE A 78 -8.01 74.65 -26.02
C PHE A 78 -8.38 75.18 -27.41
N ILE A 79 -7.84 74.57 -28.46
CA ILE A 79 -8.21 74.86 -29.85
C ILE A 79 -9.17 73.78 -30.33
N PHE A 80 -10.40 74.16 -30.70
CA PHE A 80 -11.36 73.23 -31.29
C PHE A 80 -10.87 72.75 -32.66
N VAL A 81 -10.91 71.43 -32.86
CA VAL A 81 -10.40 70.75 -34.06
C VAL A 81 -11.53 70.24 -34.94
N GLY A 82 -12.55 69.64 -34.34
CA GLY A 82 -13.66 69.04 -35.08
C GLY A 82 -14.65 68.31 -34.19
N LYS A 83 -15.78 67.89 -34.78
CA LYS A 83 -16.76 67.01 -34.12
C LYS A 83 -16.45 65.55 -34.46
N PHE A 84 -16.86 64.65 -33.58
CA PHE A 84 -16.82 63.22 -33.83
C PHE A 84 -18.12 62.58 -33.34
N LYS A 85 -18.38 61.35 -33.82
CA LYS A 85 -19.44 60.48 -33.34
C LYS A 85 -18.82 59.16 -32.90
N VAL A 86 -19.25 58.64 -31.76
CA VAL A 86 -18.83 57.33 -31.28
C VAL A 86 -19.49 56.28 -32.16
N MET A 87 -18.68 55.55 -32.91
CA MET A 87 -19.16 54.53 -33.85
C MET A 87 -19.29 53.15 -33.20
N GLU A 88 -18.46 52.85 -32.19
CA GLU A 88 -18.48 51.58 -31.47
C GLU A 88 -17.93 51.80 -30.05
N VAL A 89 -18.52 51.13 -29.06
CA VAL A 89 -18.00 51.10 -27.68
C VAL A 89 -17.59 49.68 -27.34
N VAL A 90 -16.27 49.44 -27.33
CA VAL A 90 -15.70 48.17 -26.89
C VAL A 90 -15.58 48.18 -25.37
N ARG A 91 -16.34 47.31 -24.71
CA ARG A 91 -16.16 47.05 -23.27
C ARG A 91 -15.27 45.84 -23.10
N LEU A 92 -14.28 45.94 -22.21
CA LEU A 92 -13.37 44.85 -21.91
C LEU A 92 -13.64 44.32 -20.50
N GLY A 93 -13.62 43.00 -20.35
CA GLY A 93 -13.62 42.31 -19.06
C GLY A 93 -12.34 41.50 -18.85
N GLU A 94 -12.29 40.81 -17.71
CA GLU A 94 -11.18 39.92 -17.35
C GLU A 94 -11.67 38.47 -17.36
N LEU A 95 -10.82 37.55 -17.83
CA LEU A 95 -11.08 36.12 -17.80
C LEU A 95 -9.92 35.40 -17.13
N GLU A 96 -10.20 34.67 -16.05
CA GLU A 96 -9.25 33.77 -15.42
C GLU A 96 -9.67 32.32 -15.68
N VAL A 97 -8.74 31.52 -16.21
CA VAL A 97 -8.94 30.11 -16.51
C VAL A 97 -7.92 29.27 -15.75
N THR A 98 -8.44 28.37 -14.92
CA THR A 98 -7.69 27.37 -14.17
C THR A 98 -8.12 25.97 -14.58
N SER A 99 -7.27 24.97 -14.37
CA SER A 99 -7.63 23.59 -14.65
C SER A 99 -6.98 22.60 -13.72
N GLU A 100 -7.62 21.44 -13.61
CA GLU A 100 -7.04 20.25 -13.02
C GLU A 100 -6.99 19.11 -14.05
N PRO A 101 -5.80 18.61 -14.40
CA PRO A 101 -4.48 19.08 -13.97
C PRO A 101 -4.07 20.43 -14.60
N THR A 102 -3.10 21.13 -13.99
CA THR A 102 -2.58 22.44 -14.48
C THR A 102 -1.73 22.31 -15.74
N GLY A 103 -1.41 23.44 -16.40
CA GLY A 103 -0.59 23.48 -17.61
C GLY A 103 -1.32 23.02 -18.89
N ALA A 104 -2.65 22.99 -18.86
CA ALA A 104 -3.48 22.68 -20.03
C ALA A 104 -3.55 23.88 -20.98
N THR A 105 -3.56 23.65 -22.29
CA THR A 105 -3.68 24.71 -23.30
C THR A 105 -5.11 25.25 -23.32
N VAL A 106 -5.24 26.57 -23.22
CA VAL A 106 -6.51 27.30 -23.26
C VAL A 106 -6.69 27.92 -24.64
N PHE A 107 -7.86 27.73 -25.23
CA PHE A 107 -8.31 28.36 -26.45
C PHE A 107 -9.51 29.24 -26.14
N LEU A 108 -9.47 30.49 -26.60
CA LEU A 108 -10.57 31.43 -26.56
C LEU A 108 -11.02 31.66 -28.01
N ASP A 109 -12.27 31.34 -28.33
CA ASP A 109 -12.84 31.45 -29.68
C ASP A 109 -11.94 30.79 -30.73
N GLN A 110 -11.56 29.54 -30.47
CA GLN A 110 -10.70 28.69 -31.30
C GLN A 110 -9.22 29.13 -31.40
N LYS A 111 -8.86 30.32 -30.92
CA LYS A 111 -7.48 30.81 -30.90
C LYS A 111 -6.77 30.42 -29.60
N GLU A 112 -5.54 29.91 -29.71
CA GLU A 112 -4.72 29.62 -28.53
C GLU A 112 -4.41 30.91 -27.75
N ALA A 113 -4.76 30.93 -26.47
CA ALA A 113 -4.60 32.08 -25.58
C ALA A 113 -3.45 31.88 -24.57
N GLY A 114 -3.07 30.64 -24.27
CA GLY A 114 -1.99 30.31 -23.34
C GLY A 114 -2.19 28.98 -22.63
N LYS A 115 -1.59 28.81 -21.45
CA LYS A 115 -1.74 27.61 -20.61
C LYS A 115 -2.26 27.96 -19.22
N THR A 116 -3.01 27.05 -18.59
CA THR A 116 -3.51 27.24 -17.23
C THR A 116 -2.39 27.18 -16.18
N PRO A 117 -2.45 27.98 -15.09
CA PRO A 117 -3.42 29.06 -14.89
C PRO A 117 -3.16 30.24 -15.85
N LEU A 118 -4.23 30.77 -16.45
CA LEU A 118 -4.19 31.85 -17.43
C LEU A 118 -5.10 33.00 -16.99
N ALA A 119 -4.56 34.22 -16.92
CA ALA A 119 -5.33 35.44 -16.67
C ALA A 119 -5.24 36.36 -17.90
N LEU A 120 -6.39 36.69 -18.48
CA LEU A 120 -6.53 37.63 -19.59
C LEU A 120 -7.20 38.90 -19.05
N SER A 121 -6.48 40.02 -19.05
CA SER A 121 -6.97 41.30 -18.55
C SER A 121 -7.78 42.12 -19.55
N ARG A 122 -7.82 41.70 -20.82
CA ARG A 122 -8.49 42.40 -21.93
C ARG A 122 -9.23 41.40 -22.82
N VAL A 123 -10.41 40.99 -22.39
CA VAL A 123 -11.34 40.18 -23.19
C VAL A 123 -12.52 41.04 -23.61
N HIS A 124 -12.92 40.99 -24.88
CA HIS A 124 -14.11 41.72 -25.35
C HIS A 124 -15.34 41.32 -24.53
N SER A 125 -16.29 42.22 -24.35
CA SER A 125 -17.54 41.84 -23.70
C SER A 125 -18.42 41.03 -24.64
N GLY A 126 -19.06 39.98 -24.14
CA GLY A 126 -19.96 39.12 -24.89
C GLY A 126 -19.71 37.64 -24.62
N ARG A 127 -20.32 36.79 -25.45
CA ARG A 127 -20.15 35.34 -25.37
C ARG A 127 -18.86 34.89 -26.01
N HIS A 128 -18.10 34.10 -25.27
CA HIS A 128 -16.86 33.49 -25.70
C HIS A 128 -16.89 31.98 -25.49
N GLN A 129 -16.31 31.24 -26.43
CA GLN A 129 -16.10 29.80 -26.26
C GLN A 129 -14.73 29.56 -25.65
N VAL A 130 -14.69 28.99 -24.45
CA VAL A 130 -13.46 28.55 -23.79
C VAL A 130 -13.30 27.05 -23.99
N ARG A 131 -12.22 26.64 -24.62
CA ARG A 131 -11.81 25.24 -24.74
C ARG A 131 -10.49 25.02 -24.01
N VAL A 132 -10.43 24.03 -23.14
CA VAL A 132 -9.23 23.64 -22.40
C VAL A 132 -8.84 22.23 -22.83
N ALA A 133 -7.61 22.06 -23.29
CA ALA A 133 -7.11 20.79 -23.81
C ALA A 133 -5.76 20.42 -23.18
N LYS A 134 -5.59 19.15 -22.86
CA LYS A 134 -4.33 18.60 -22.39
C LYS A 134 -4.11 17.21 -22.98
N GLU A 135 -2.87 16.89 -23.30
CA GLU A 135 -2.50 15.56 -23.76
C GLU A 135 -2.96 14.47 -22.78
N GLY A 136 -3.48 13.37 -23.30
CA GLY A 136 -4.03 12.26 -22.51
C GLY A 136 -5.37 12.55 -21.82
N HIS A 137 -6.01 13.70 -22.06
CA HIS A 137 -7.29 14.08 -21.46
C HIS A 137 -8.34 14.41 -22.53
N ASP A 138 -9.61 14.33 -22.15
CA ASP A 138 -10.71 14.82 -22.96
C ASP A 138 -10.73 16.36 -23.02
N ASN A 139 -11.19 16.89 -24.15
CA ASN A 139 -11.35 18.33 -24.29
C ASN A 139 -12.48 18.79 -23.38
N TRP A 140 -12.24 19.87 -22.65
CA TRP A 140 -13.26 20.55 -21.87
C TRP A 140 -13.68 21.82 -22.61
N GLU A 141 -14.97 22.07 -22.72
CA GLU A 141 -15.52 23.24 -23.43
C GLU A 141 -16.66 23.87 -22.64
N ARG A 142 -16.70 25.21 -22.64
CA ARG A 142 -17.77 25.99 -22.02
C ARG A 142 -17.92 27.34 -22.72
N GLU A 143 -19.17 27.74 -22.94
CA GLU A 143 -19.50 29.12 -23.31
C GLU A 143 -19.55 29.98 -22.03
N VAL A 144 -18.90 31.14 -22.06
CA VAL A 144 -18.87 32.11 -20.96
C VAL A 144 -19.29 33.47 -21.47
N ASP A 145 -20.06 34.20 -20.66
CA ASP A 145 -20.45 35.58 -20.94
C ASP A 145 -19.55 36.53 -20.15
N VAL A 146 -18.71 37.28 -20.85
CA VAL A 146 -17.78 38.25 -20.27
C VAL A 146 -18.46 39.62 -20.28
N ALA A 147 -18.76 40.14 -19.10
CA ALA A 147 -19.27 41.50 -18.98
C ALA A 147 -18.11 42.51 -18.84
N GLY A 148 -18.26 43.68 -19.46
CA GLY A 148 -17.29 44.77 -19.34
C GLY A 148 -17.02 45.17 -17.89
N GLY A 149 -15.74 45.34 -17.53
CA GLY A 149 -15.28 45.70 -16.20
C GLY A 149 -15.45 44.62 -15.13
N ARG A 150 -15.88 43.40 -15.50
CA ARG A 150 -16.03 42.27 -14.59
C ARG A 150 -15.00 41.19 -14.87
N LYS A 151 -14.63 40.48 -13.81
CA LYS A 151 -13.82 39.28 -13.87
C LYS A 151 -14.71 38.05 -13.93
N VAL A 152 -14.45 37.17 -14.89
CA VAL A 152 -15.07 35.85 -15.03
C VAL A 152 -14.02 34.80 -14.69
N GLU A 153 -14.39 33.85 -13.83
CA GLU A 153 -13.52 32.75 -13.43
C GLU A 153 -14.05 31.44 -13.99
N VAL A 154 -13.15 30.68 -14.61
CA VAL A 154 -13.43 29.38 -15.22
C VAL A 154 -12.50 28.35 -14.61
N TYR A 155 -13.08 27.28 -14.08
CA TYR A 155 -12.36 26.11 -13.62
C TYR A 155 -12.73 24.90 -14.50
N ALA A 156 -11.73 24.32 -15.16
CA ALA A 156 -11.87 23.17 -16.04
C ALA A 156 -11.29 21.90 -15.40
N GLN A 157 -12.15 20.97 -15.03
CA GLN A 157 -11.73 19.64 -14.57
C GLN A 157 -11.63 18.69 -15.77
N LEU A 158 -10.41 18.33 -16.16
CA LEU A 158 -10.17 17.49 -17.33
C LEU A 158 -10.25 16.01 -16.95
N LYS A 159 -11.05 15.25 -17.70
CA LYS A 159 -11.14 13.79 -17.52
C LYS A 159 -10.01 13.11 -18.29
N GLY A 160 -9.24 12.25 -17.62
CA GLY A 160 -8.24 11.41 -18.28
C GLY A 160 -8.89 10.45 -19.27
N ARG A 161 -8.29 10.29 -20.46
CA ARG A 161 -8.72 9.27 -21.42
C ARG A 161 -8.26 7.91 -20.93
N GLU A 162 -9.08 6.88 -21.15
CA GLU A 162 -8.66 5.52 -20.83
C GLU A 162 -7.47 5.10 -21.69
N GLY A 163 -6.44 4.56 -21.05
CA GLY A 163 -5.34 3.87 -21.71
C GLY A 163 -5.65 2.38 -21.86
N ARG A 164 -5.00 1.74 -22.83
CA ARG A 164 -5.11 0.30 -23.09
C ARG A 164 -3.89 -0.44 -22.53
N LEU A 165 -4.13 -1.46 -21.71
CA LEU A 165 -3.12 -2.37 -21.18
C LEU A 165 -3.26 -3.74 -21.84
N GLU A 166 -2.17 -4.24 -22.42
CA GLU A 166 -2.08 -5.59 -22.97
C GLU A 166 -0.99 -6.40 -22.26
N ILE A 167 -1.35 -7.56 -21.71
CA ILE A 167 -0.44 -8.41 -20.93
C ILE A 167 -0.38 -9.77 -21.58
N ARG A 168 0.82 -10.19 -21.99
CA ARG A 168 1.10 -11.52 -22.52
C ARG A 168 2.14 -12.22 -21.67
N SER A 169 2.03 -13.54 -21.54
CA SER A 169 3.07 -14.34 -20.90
C SER A 169 3.46 -15.54 -21.75
N GLU A 170 4.71 -15.97 -21.60
CA GLU A 170 5.20 -17.26 -22.02
C GLU A 170 5.59 -18.06 -20.77
N PRO A 171 4.94 -19.21 -20.48
CA PRO A 171 3.83 -19.78 -21.23
C PRO A 171 2.48 -19.05 -20.99
N ALA A 172 1.60 -19.05 -21.99
CA ALA A 172 0.30 -18.36 -21.98
C ALA A 172 -0.77 -19.03 -21.10
N GLY A 173 -1.75 -18.28 -20.59
CA GLY A 173 -2.75 -18.77 -19.63
C GLY A 173 -2.32 -18.58 -18.18
N ALA A 174 -1.43 -17.63 -17.91
CA ALA A 174 -1.06 -17.23 -16.55
C ALA A 174 -2.13 -16.30 -15.97
N LYS A 175 -2.48 -16.46 -14.70
CA LYS A 175 -3.42 -15.57 -14.00
C LYS A 175 -2.81 -14.18 -13.85
N VAL A 176 -3.64 -13.15 -13.97
CA VAL A 176 -3.25 -11.74 -13.91
C VAL A 176 -4.04 -11.02 -12.82
N TRP A 177 -3.32 -10.27 -11.98
CA TRP A 177 -3.89 -9.31 -11.04
C TRP A 177 -3.40 -7.92 -11.37
N VAL A 178 -4.29 -6.94 -11.19
CA VAL A 178 -3.97 -5.52 -11.31
C VAL A 178 -4.43 -4.85 -10.01
N ASN A 179 -3.50 -4.24 -9.28
CA ASN A 179 -3.73 -3.66 -7.95
C ASN A 179 -4.41 -4.64 -6.97
N GLY A 180 -4.02 -5.91 -7.02
CA GLY A 180 -4.55 -6.97 -6.15
C GLY A 180 -5.91 -7.56 -6.56
N LYS A 181 -6.58 -7.00 -7.58
CA LYS A 181 -7.82 -7.56 -8.13
C LYS A 181 -7.49 -8.54 -9.26
N GLU A 182 -8.07 -9.75 -9.22
CA GLU A 182 -7.93 -10.73 -10.31
C GLU A 182 -8.68 -10.24 -11.54
N MET A 183 -7.98 -10.18 -12.68
CA MET A 183 -8.51 -9.65 -13.94
C MET A 183 -8.74 -10.72 -15.00
N GLY A 184 -8.19 -11.93 -14.82
CA GLY A 184 -8.30 -13.05 -15.75
C GLY A 184 -6.96 -13.71 -16.03
N PHE A 185 -6.74 -14.12 -17.29
CA PHE A 185 -5.56 -14.88 -17.71
C PHE A 185 -4.89 -14.23 -18.93
N THR A 186 -3.59 -14.47 -19.13
CA THR A 186 -2.85 -14.05 -20.33
C THR A 186 -3.24 -14.88 -21.55
N PRO A 187 -3.30 -14.29 -22.77
CA PRO A 187 -3.19 -12.85 -23.04
C PRO A 187 -4.42 -12.09 -22.54
N LEU A 188 -4.20 -10.96 -21.85
CA LEU A 188 -5.25 -10.09 -21.31
C LEU A 188 -5.17 -8.71 -21.98
N THR A 189 -6.31 -8.16 -22.39
CA THR A 189 -6.42 -6.76 -22.84
C THR A 189 -7.50 -6.06 -22.05
N MET A 190 -7.20 -4.87 -21.53
CA MET A 190 -8.15 -4.06 -20.78
C MET A 190 -7.94 -2.56 -20.98
N SER A 191 -9.00 -1.78 -20.79
CA SER A 191 -8.93 -0.32 -20.67
C SER A 191 -8.95 0.09 -19.21
N THR A 192 -8.20 1.13 -18.85
CA THR A 192 -8.21 1.71 -17.52
C THR A 192 -7.85 3.19 -17.56
N GLN A 193 -8.21 3.91 -16.51
CA GLN A 193 -7.82 5.30 -16.33
C GLN A 193 -6.29 5.46 -16.29
N PRO A 194 -5.74 6.65 -16.58
CA PRO A 194 -4.32 6.90 -16.43
C PRO A 194 -3.88 6.73 -14.98
N GLY A 195 -2.67 6.19 -14.75
CA GLY A 195 -2.16 6.00 -13.39
C GLY A 195 -1.09 4.93 -13.28
N GLN A 196 -0.63 4.69 -12.04
CA GLN A 196 0.27 3.58 -11.71
C GLN A 196 -0.51 2.36 -11.27
N TYR A 197 -0.15 1.21 -11.83
CA TYR A 197 -0.80 -0.07 -11.59
C TYR A 197 0.24 -1.14 -11.27
N LEU A 198 0.08 -1.83 -10.15
CA LEU A 198 0.86 -3.02 -9.83
C LEU A 198 0.28 -4.20 -10.61
N VAL A 199 1.02 -4.70 -11.58
CA VAL A 199 0.66 -5.87 -12.38
C VAL A 199 1.38 -7.08 -11.81
N ARG A 200 0.62 -8.12 -11.44
CA ARG A 200 1.14 -9.42 -11.03
C ARG A 200 0.69 -10.49 -12.00
N VAL A 201 1.62 -11.29 -12.51
CA VAL A 201 1.34 -12.43 -13.38
C VAL A 201 1.85 -13.70 -12.72
N PHE A 202 0.99 -14.70 -12.57
CA PHE A 202 1.33 -15.96 -11.92
C PHE A 202 0.81 -17.16 -12.71
N ARG A 203 1.64 -18.18 -12.78
CA ARG A 203 1.27 -19.50 -13.24
C ARG A 203 1.83 -20.52 -12.25
N GLU A 204 1.05 -21.57 -11.99
CA GLU A 204 1.50 -22.66 -11.15
C GLU A 204 2.81 -23.25 -11.69
N GLY A 205 3.73 -23.57 -10.78
CA GLY A 205 5.06 -24.08 -11.14
C GLY A 205 6.03 -23.04 -11.69
N HIS A 206 5.68 -21.75 -11.76
CA HIS A 206 6.54 -20.70 -12.31
C HIS A 206 6.81 -19.57 -11.29
N GLU A 207 7.87 -18.81 -11.53
CA GLU A 207 8.18 -17.60 -10.77
C GLU A 207 7.10 -16.53 -10.97
N VAL A 208 6.67 -15.88 -9.89
CA VAL A 208 5.70 -14.79 -9.97
C VAL A 208 6.40 -13.56 -10.56
N TYR A 209 5.81 -12.99 -11.60
CA TYR A 209 6.20 -11.68 -12.11
C TYR A 209 5.36 -10.59 -11.45
N GLU A 210 6.01 -9.50 -11.03
CA GLU A 210 5.36 -8.34 -10.44
C GLU A 210 6.10 -7.05 -10.83
N GLU A 211 5.36 -6.06 -11.34
CA GLU A 211 5.94 -4.77 -11.77
C GLU A 211 4.93 -3.62 -11.61
N TRP A 212 5.42 -2.44 -11.23
CA TRP A 212 4.64 -1.20 -11.28
C TRP A 212 4.67 -0.60 -12.67
N VAL A 213 3.49 -0.34 -13.23
CA VAL A 213 3.31 0.05 -14.62
C VAL A 213 2.55 1.37 -14.69
N GLN A 214 3.14 2.35 -15.36
CA GLN A 214 2.49 3.61 -15.69
C GLN A 214 1.64 3.44 -16.95
N ILE A 215 0.36 3.82 -16.87
CA ILE A 215 -0.55 3.91 -18.00
C ILE A 215 -0.85 5.38 -18.25
N GLU A 216 -0.57 5.82 -19.47
CA GLU A 216 -0.84 7.17 -19.94
C GLU A 216 -2.24 7.24 -20.57
N GLY A 217 -2.88 8.41 -20.49
CA GLY A 217 -4.23 8.58 -21.01
C GLY A 217 -4.30 8.47 -22.52
N GLY A 218 -5.21 7.63 -23.01
CA GLY A 218 -5.30 7.29 -24.44
C GLY A 218 -4.11 6.49 -24.98
N GLY A 219 -3.09 6.22 -24.17
CA GLY A 219 -1.90 5.48 -24.55
C GLY A 219 -2.13 3.96 -24.58
N ARG A 220 -1.16 3.24 -25.13
CA ARG A 220 -1.12 1.77 -25.10
C ARG A 220 0.13 1.30 -24.39
N LYS A 221 -0.03 0.40 -23.42
CA LYS A 221 1.07 -0.27 -22.72
C LYS A 221 1.02 -1.77 -22.96
N ASP A 222 2.11 -2.30 -23.50
CA ASP A 222 2.28 -3.74 -23.75
C ASP A 222 3.28 -4.32 -22.75
N ILE A 223 2.89 -5.38 -22.04
CA ILE A 223 3.72 -6.16 -21.13
C ILE A 223 3.88 -7.56 -21.71
N ARG A 224 5.13 -8.00 -21.86
CA ARG A 224 5.48 -9.37 -22.27
C ARG A 224 6.34 -10.01 -21.20
N VAL A 225 5.82 -11.04 -20.56
CA VAL A 225 6.49 -11.73 -19.45
C VAL A 225 6.93 -13.11 -19.89
N SER A 226 8.21 -13.45 -19.70
CA SER A 226 8.64 -14.85 -19.75
C SER A 226 8.68 -15.38 -18.32
N LEU A 227 7.73 -16.24 -17.98
CA LEU A 227 7.65 -16.84 -16.65
C LEU A 227 8.69 -17.96 -16.56
N LYS A 228 9.61 -17.82 -15.62
CA LYS A 228 10.64 -18.82 -15.38
C LYS A 228 10.01 -20.07 -14.73
N ASN A 229 10.16 -21.23 -15.37
CA ASN A 229 9.68 -22.50 -14.84
C ASN A 229 10.51 -22.88 -13.61
N LEU A 230 9.84 -23.19 -12.50
CA LEU A 230 10.48 -23.56 -11.24
C LEU A 230 10.30 -25.05 -10.87
N LEU A 231 9.71 -25.86 -11.74
CA LEU A 231 9.43 -27.28 -11.48
C LEU A 231 10.71 -28.13 -11.47
N GLY A 232 10.72 -29.22 -10.70
CA GLY A 232 11.80 -30.21 -10.63
C GLY A 232 11.27 -31.64 -10.61
N ASP A 233 12.16 -32.64 -10.58
CA ASP A 233 11.80 -34.06 -10.62
C ASP A 233 12.19 -34.77 -9.32
N LEU A 234 11.38 -35.75 -8.88
CA LEU A 234 11.65 -36.61 -7.73
C LEU A 234 11.55 -38.08 -8.12
N VAL A 235 12.61 -38.84 -7.87
CA VAL A 235 12.62 -40.30 -7.97
C VAL A 235 12.74 -40.89 -6.58
N VAL A 236 11.82 -41.79 -6.24
CA VAL A 236 11.88 -42.56 -4.99
C VAL A 236 12.00 -44.04 -5.36
N GLN A 237 12.99 -44.72 -4.80
CA GLN A 237 13.19 -46.15 -4.93
C GLN A 237 13.14 -46.80 -3.55
N ALA A 238 12.25 -47.76 -3.38
CA ALA A 238 12.10 -48.50 -2.14
C ALA A 238 12.97 -49.77 -2.13
N ASP A 239 13.59 -50.02 -0.99
CA ASP A 239 14.39 -51.20 -0.71
C ASP A 239 13.98 -51.77 0.67
N PRO A 240 13.35 -52.95 0.74
CA PRO A 240 13.17 -53.92 -0.35
C PRO A 240 12.07 -53.52 -1.37
N PRO A 241 12.14 -54.02 -2.62
CA PRO A 241 11.11 -53.81 -3.63
C PRO A 241 9.72 -54.25 -3.15
N GLY A 242 8.66 -53.62 -3.67
CA GLY A 242 7.28 -53.93 -3.29
C GLY A 242 6.73 -53.12 -2.11
N ALA A 243 7.51 -52.22 -1.49
CA ALA A 243 6.99 -51.29 -0.49
C ALA A 243 6.12 -50.20 -1.12
N ALA A 244 5.05 -49.80 -0.44
CA ALA A 244 4.16 -48.71 -0.87
C ALA A 244 4.82 -47.35 -0.60
N ILE A 245 4.78 -46.46 -1.59
CA ILE A 245 5.38 -45.12 -1.54
C ILE A 245 4.24 -44.10 -1.46
N TYR A 246 4.38 -43.17 -0.52
CA TYR A 246 3.48 -42.05 -0.30
C TYR A 246 4.24 -40.74 -0.44
N LEU A 247 3.62 -39.77 -1.09
CA LEU A 247 4.09 -38.40 -1.22
C LEU A 247 3.05 -37.47 -0.59
N ASP A 248 3.42 -36.77 0.48
CA ASP A 248 2.52 -35.95 1.31
C ASP A 248 1.24 -36.68 1.73
N GLY A 249 1.40 -37.95 2.11
CA GLY A 249 0.30 -38.81 2.55
C GLY A 249 -0.52 -39.45 1.43
N LYS A 250 -0.36 -39.03 0.17
CA LYS A 250 -1.02 -39.66 -0.98
C LYS A 250 -0.18 -40.83 -1.50
N SER A 251 -0.79 -42.00 -1.70
CA SER A 251 -0.10 -43.13 -2.34
C SER A 251 0.22 -42.79 -3.79
N VAL A 252 1.49 -42.93 -4.18
CA VAL A 252 1.99 -42.58 -5.52
C VAL A 252 2.54 -43.77 -6.30
N GLY A 253 2.67 -44.93 -5.66
CA GLY A 253 3.11 -46.16 -6.32
C GLY A 253 3.72 -47.17 -5.36
N THR A 254 4.33 -48.21 -5.92
CA THR A 254 4.94 -49.31 -5.17
C THR A 254 6.31 -49.62 -5.77
N GLY A 255 7.33 -49.79 -4.93
CA GLY A 255 8.70 -50.12 -5.35
C GLY A 255 9.49 -48.94 -5.94
N ARG A 256 8.97 -48.27 -6.97
CA ARG A 256 9.59 -47.07 -7.57
C ARG A 256 8.55 -46.04 -7.96
N TYR A 257 8.86 -44.77 -7.73
CA TYR A 257 8.07 -43.62 -8.15
C TYR A 257 8.98 -42.61 -8.87
N GLU A 258 8.48 -42.04 -9.97
CA GLU A 258 9.14 -40.97 -10.72
C GLU A 258 8.12 -39.85 -10.97
N GLY A 259 8.17 -38.80 -10.13
CA GLY A 259 7.35 -37.61 -10.27
C GLY A 259 8.10 -36.56 -11.08
N LYS A 260 7.63 -36.26 -12.28
CA LYS A 260 8.18 -35.21 -13.15
C LYS A 260 7.42 -33.91 -13.00
N GLY A 261 8.13 -32.78 -13.08
CA GLY A 261 7.49 -31.46 -13.06
C GLY A 261 6.78 -31.13 -11.73
N LEU A 262 7.36 -31.56 -10.62
CA LEU A 262 6.90 -31.27 -9.27
C LEU A 262 7.23 -29.83 -8.86
N ALA A 263 6.33 -29.19 -8.13
CA ALA A 263 6.53 -27.84 -7.60
C ALA A 263 7.77 -27.78 -6.70
N PRO A 264 8.56 -26.71 -6.74
CA PRO A 264 9.75 -26.57 -5.91
C PRO A 264 9.35 -26.39 -4.44
N ARG A 265 9.35 -27.47 -3.68
CA ARG A 265 9.06 -27.48 -2.25
C ARG A 265 9.60 -28.75 -1.61
N ILE A 266 9.42 -28.82 -0.29
CA ILE A 266 9.63 -30.05 0.44
C ILE A 266 8.42 -30.95 0.24
N TYR A 267 8.67 -32.19 -0.16
CA TYR A 267 7.71 -33.27 -0.18
C TYR A 267 8.03 -34.26 0.94
N ARG A 268 7.02 -34.67 1.70
CA ARG A 268 7.16 -35.75 2.68
C ARG A 268 7.05 -37.09 1.97
N VAL A 269 8.16 -37.81 1.87
CA VAL A 269 8.19 -39.15 1.31
C VAL A 269 8.08 -40.15 2.45
N ARG A 270 7.04 -40.99 2.42
CA ARG A 270 6.85 -42.09 3.37
C ARG A 270 6.82 -43.40 2.60
N VAL A 271 7.55 -44.40 3.05
CA VAL A 271 7.64 -45.72 2.43
C VAL A 271 7.33 -46.78 3.46
N VAL A 272 6.37 -47.65 3.17
CA VAL A 272 5.79 -48.61 4.11
C VAL A 272 5.77 -50.00 3.50
N LYS A 273 6.12 -51.00 4.30
CA LYS A 273 5.98 -52.41 3.95
C LYS A 273 5.71 -53.23 5.21
N ASP A 274 4.80 -54.18 5.11
CA ASP A 274 4.47 -55.06 6.24
C ASP A 274 5.72 -55.78 6.79
N GLY A 275 5.80 -55.87 8.12
CA GLY A 275 6.94 -56.46 8.84
C GLY A 275 8.22 -55.63 8.81
N HIS A 276 8.17 -54.38 8.32
CA HIS A 276 9.30 -53.46 8.29
C HIS A 276 8.94 -52.15 9.00
N GLU A 277 9.95 -51.48 9.56
CA GLU A 277 9.80 -50.14 10.11
C GLU A 277 9.46 -49.14 9.01
N GLU A 278 8.55 -48.22 9.30
CA GLU A 278 8.20 -47.16 8.36
C GLU A 278 9.40 -46.23 8.11
N TRP A 279 9.67 -45.94 6.84
CA TRP A 279 10.68 -44.96 6.45
C TRP A 279 10.00 -43.65 6.08
N GLU A 280 10.45 -42.53 6.65
CA GLU A 280 9.92 -41.21 6.31
C GLU A 280 11.04 -40.16 6.22
N ARG A 281 10.98 -39.30 5.20
CA ARG A 281 11.90 -38.18 5.02
C ARG A 281 11.26 -37.02 4.28
N ASP A 282 11.61 -35.82 4.70
CA ASP A 282 11.33 -34.58 3.97
C ASP A 282 12.38 -34.39 2.86
N VAL A 283 11.93 -34.26 1.61
CA VAL A 283 12.78 -34.16 0.41
C VAL A 283 12.51 -32.85 -0.32
N LEU A 284 13.52 -31.98 -0.42
CA LEU A 284 13.41 -30.72 -1.16
C LEU A 284 13.57 -30.96 -2.66
N VAL A 285 12.50 -30.75 -3.43
CA VAL A 285 12.55 -30.65 -4.88
C VAL A 285 12.86 -29.20 -5.26
N GLN A 286 13.83 -29.02 -6.16
CA GLN A 286 14.33 -27.70 -6.59
C GLN A 286 14.11 -27.54 -8.10
N GLU A 287 13.99 -26.29 -8.56
CA GLU A 287 13.87 -25.94 -9.98
C GLU A 287 14.91 -26.66 -10.85
N GLY A 288 14.44 -27.31 -11.91
CA GLY A 288 15.26 -27.94 -12.94
C GLY A 288 16.10 -29.11 -12.46
N LYS A 289 16.02 -29.48 -11.17
CA LYS A 289 16.82 -30.56 -10.59
C LYS A 289 16.00 -31.82 -10.46
N ARG A 290 16.67 -32.94 -10.72
CA ARG A 290 16.20 -34.29 -10.40
C ARG A 290 16.81 -34.72 -9.07
N VAL A 291 15.95 -35.01 -8.10
CA VAL A 291 16.35 -35.51 -6.78
C VAL A 291 15.99 -36.99 -6.72
N GLU A 292 16.96 -37.83 -6.34
CA GLU A 292 16.76 -39.27 -6.20
C GLU A 292 16.91 -39.68 -4.74
N VAL A 293 16.01 -40.52 -4.26
CA VAL A 293 15.92 -40.98 -2.89
C VAL A 293 15.77 -42.49 -2.87
N ILE A 294 16.67 -43.16 -2.15
CA ILE A 294 16.57 -44.59 -1.88
C ILE A 294 16.11 -44.77 -0.43
N ALA A 295 14.90 -45.28 -0.25
CA ALA A 295 14.28 -45.55 1.03
C ALA A 295 14.55 -47.00 1.45
N ARG A 296 15.49 -47.19 2.38
CA ARG A 296 15.87 -48.50 2.92
C ARG A 296 15.11 -48.76 4.21
N LEU A 297 14.28 -49.80 4.24
CA LEU A 297 13.46 -50.16 5.39
C LEU A 297 14.14 -51.27 6.20
N ALA A 298 14.23 -51.07 7.52
CA ALA A 298 14.69 -52.09 8.46
C ALA A 298 13.55 -53.06 8.80
N LYS A 299 13.85 -54.31 9.15
CA LYS A 299 12.84 -55.23 9.70
C LYS A 299 12.42 -54.77 11.08
N GLN A 300 11.13 -54.81 11.37
CA GLN A 300 10.59 -54.41 12.66
C GLN A 300 10.88 -55.51 13.71
N GLU A 301 11.58 -55.17 14.78
CA GLU A 301 11.79 -56.07 15.92
C GLU A 301 10.60 -55.98 16.89
N ILE A 302 10.03 -57.12 17.29
CA ILE A 302 8.91 -57.20 18.24
C ILE A 302 9.48 -57.38 19.65
N PRO A 303 9.29 -56.44 20.61
CA PRO A 303 9.74 -56.65 21.98
C PRO A 303 8.84 -57.66 22.70
N ALA A 304 9.46 -58.60 23.43
CA ALA A 304 8.77 -59.54 24.30
C ALA A 304 8.10 -58.82 25.50
N ALA A 305 6.88 -59.25 25.82
CA ALA A 305 6.01 -58.67 26.84
C ALA A 305 6.69 -58.56 28.23
N SER A 306 6.47 -57.42 28.90
CA SER A 306 6.79 -57.22 30.32
C SER A 306 5.53 -57.26 31.20
N PRO A 307 5.60 -57.75 32.45
CA PRO A 307 4.44 -58.15 33.24
C PRO A 307 3.86 -57.02 34.13
N ALA A 308 2.59 -57.21 34.50
CA ALA A 308 1.74 -56.31 35.27
C ALA A 308 2.13 -56.15 36.77
N LEU A 309 1.81 -54.97 37.34
CA LEU A 309 1.83 -54.71 38.79
C LEU A 309 0.41 -54.39 39.32
N LYS A 310 0.17 -54.85 40.55
CA LYS A 310 -1.10 -54.89 41.31
C LYS A 310 -1.37 -53.61 42.16
N PRO A 311 -2.60 -53.44 42.73
CA PRO A 311 -3.16 -52.16 43.19
C PRO A 311 -3.25 -51.98 44.74
N ASN A 312 -3.55 -50.73 45.17
CA ASN A 312 -4.14 -50.21 46.45
C ASN A 312 -3.32 -49.07 47.11
N GLU A 313 -3.83 -48.07 47.86
CA GLU A 313 -5.17 -47.55 48.20
C GLU A 313 -5.04 -46.11 48.81
N LYS A 314 -6.20 -45.47 49.06
CA LYS A 314 -6.57 -44.12 49.59
C LYS A 314 -5.74 -43.57 50.80
N THR A 315 -5.71 -42.26 51.17
CA THR A 315 -6.84 -41.37 51.59
C THR A 315 -6.38 -39.92 51.93
N ALA A 316 -7.20 -38.92 51.54
CA ALA A 316 -7.57 -37.57 52.07
C ALA A 316 -6.61 -36.44 52.57
N GLU A 317 -7.00 -35.23 52.14
CA GLU A 317 -6.68 -33.77 52.34
C GLU A 317 -6.66 -33.18 53.79
N PRO A 318 -6.38 -31.85 54.05
CA PRO A 318 -6.29 -30.68 53.13
C PRO A 318 -5.15 -29.63 53.31
N ALA A 319 -5.00 -28.83 52.24
CA ALA A 319 -4.61 -27.40 52.14
C ALA A 319 -3.25 -26.86 52.65
N ALA A 320 -2.34 -26.57 51.69
CA ALA A 320 -1.59 -25.31 51.56
C ALA A 320 -0.68 -25.31 50.30
N VAL A 321 -0.83 -24.27 49.45
CA VAL A 321 0.12 -23.71 48.45
C VAL A 321 1.09 -24.69 47.76
N SER A 322 0.72 -25.16 46.57
CA SER A 322 1.49 -26.16 45.81
C SER A 322 2.83 -25.63 45.29
N GLY A 323 3.92 -26.20 45.81
CA GLY A 323 5.09 -26.55 45.00
C GLY A 323 4.78 -27.72 44.04
N PRO A 324 5.72 -28.14 43.17
CA PRO A 324 5.45 -29.13 42.13
C PRO A 324 4.92 -30.44 42.72
N PRO A 325 3.91 -31.09 42.12
CA PRO A 325 3.35 -32.33 42.65
C PRO A 325 4.43 -33.42 42.70
N GLY A 326 4.80 -33.84 43.90
CA GLY A 326 5.65 -35.02 44.09
C GLY A 326 4.91 -36.27 43.61
N GLY A 327 5.51 -37.01 42.67
CA GLY A 327 5.00 -38.30 42.19
C GLY A 327 4.49 -38.33 40.74
N ILE A 328 4.47 -37.20 40.02
CA ILE A 328 4.19 -37.19 38.58
C ILE A 328 5.49 -37.52 37.81
N ASP A 329 5.49 -38.59 37.02
CA ASP A 329 6.51 -38.82 35.99
C ASP A 329 6.26 -37.88 34.81
N TRP A 330 6.82 -36.67 34.90
CA TRP A 330 6.65 -35.61 33.92
C TRP A 330 7.15 -35.97 32.51
N GLU A 331 8.11 -36.88 32.40
CA GLU A 331 8.65 -37.31 31.11
C GLU A 331 7.65 -38.18 30.35
N LYS A 332 6.95 -39.06 31.05
CA LYS A 332 5.93 -39.94 30.46
C LYS A 332 4.54 -39.31 30.39
N ARG A 333 4.32 -38.18 31.07
CA ARG A 333 3.00 -37.55 31.18
C ARG A 333 2.60 -36.87 29.87
N VAL A 334 1.37 -37.18 29.44
CA VAL A 334 0.64 -36.47 28.38
C VAL A 334 -0.20 -35.38 29.03
N TRP A 335 -0.07 -34.14 28.58
CA TRP A 335 -0.84 -33.00 29.09
C TRP A 335 -1.76 -32.43 28.05
N GLU A 336 -3.05 -32.45 28.35
CA GLU A 336 -4.07 -31.81 27.53
C GLU A 336 -4.05 -30.28 27.66
N ALA A 337 -4.73 -29.62 26.73
CA ALA A 337 -4.97 -28.18 26.81
C ALA A 337 -5.70 -27.85 28.13
N PRO A 338 -5.23 -26.87 28.92
CA PRO A 338 -5.88 -26.50 30.17
C PRO A 338 -7.21 -25.78 29.91
N ALA A 339 -8.11 -25.81 30.89
CA ALA A 339 -9.29 -24.95 30.88
C ALA A 339 -8.92 -23.52 31.31
N TRP A 340 -8.70 -22.63 30.33
CA TRP A 340 -8.52 -21.20 30.59
C TRP A 340 -9.83 -20.56 31.03
N LYS A 341 -9.73 -19.56 31.89
CA LYS A 341 -10.88 -18.75 32.32
C LYS A 341 -10.68 -17.29 31.96
N VAL A 342 -11.78 -16.61 31.67
CA VAL A 342 -11.78 -15.15 31.48
C VAL A 342 -11.17 -14.48 32.72
N GLY A 343 -10.17 -13.63 32.50
CA GLY A 343 -9.41 -12.97 33.56
C GLY A 343 -8.15 -13.72 34.03
N ASP A 344 -7.85 -14.91 33.50
CA ASP A 344 -6.51 -15.49 33.62
C ASP A 344 -5.48 -14.51 33.02
N LYS A 345 -4.42 -14.20 33.76
CA LYS A 345 -3.46 -13.15 33.40
C LYS A 345 -2.03 -13.54 33.72
N TRP A 346 -1.12 -13.21 32.81
CA TRP A 346 0.32 -13.40 32.96
C TRP A 346 1.04 -12.09 32.66
N THR A 347 2.07 -11.79 33.45
CA THR A 347 2.92 -10.62 33.28
C THR A 347 4.36 -11.07 33.12
N TYR A 348 5.03 -10.53 32.11
CA TYR A 348 6.37 -10.89 31.71
C TYR A 348 7.28 -9.67 31.72
N LYS A 349 8.57 -9.93 31.91
CA LYS A 349 9.63 -8.93 31.79
C LYS A 349 10.69 -9.44 30.83
N THR A 350 11.10 -8.60 29.90
CA THR A 350 12.22 -8.88 28.99
C THR A 350 13.55 -8.62 29.67
N ALA A 351 14.65 -9.20 29.17
CA ALA A 351 15.99 -8.94 29.70
C ALA A 351 16.37 -7.45 29.61
N SER A 352 15.89 -6.73 28.59
CA SER A 352 15.99 -5.28 28.41
C SER A 352 15.11 -4.45 29.37
N GLY A 353 14.30 -5.10 30.21
CA GLY A 353 13.48 -4.45 31.24
C GLY A 353 12.07 -4.05 30.82
N THR A 354 11.66 -4.34 29.58
CA THR A 354 10.30 -4.06 29.12
C THR A 354 9.31 -5.04 29.74
N THR A 355 8.21 -4.53 30.29
CA THR A 355 7.17 -5.36 30.89
C THR A 355 5.92 -5.37 30.04
N TRP A 356 5.29 -6.54 29.88
CA TRP A 356 4.00 -6.67 29.21
C TRP A 356 3.15 -7.77 29.85
N SER A 357 1.84 -7.72 29.62
CA SER A 357 0.90 -8.74 30.09
C SER A 357 0.02 -9.28 28.97
N ALA A 358 -0.43 -10.51 29.16
CA ALA A 358 -1.47 -11.17 28.40
C ALA A 358 -2.61 -11.53 29.35
N GLU A 359 -3.85 -11.24 28.96
CA GLU A 359 -5.05 -11.50 29.76
C GLU A 359 -6.12 -12.15 28.90
N VAL A 360 -6.72 -13.24 29.38
CA VAL A 360 -7.81 -13.93 28.70
C VAL A 360 -9.05 -13.05 28.74
N ALA A 361 -9.45 -12.54 27.57
CA ALA A 361 -10.60 -11.65 27.44
C ALA A 361 -11.90 -12.41 27.15
N ASN A 362 -11.82 -13.58 26.53
CA ASN A 362 -12.98 -14.41 26.19
C ASN A 362 -12.54 -15.87 26.01
N VAL A 363 -13.42 -16.80 26.36
CA VAL A 363 -13.25 -18.25 26.21
C VAL A 363 -14.56 -18.82 25.67
N GLN A 364 -14.46 -19.58 24.58
CA GLN A 364 -15.53 -20.39 24.00
C GLN A 364 -15.06 -21.84 23.88
N GLU A 365 -15.91 -22.71 23.33
CA GLU A 365 -15.65 -24.14 23.22
C GLU A 365 -14.35 -24.46 22.46
N ASP A 366 -14.10 -23.77 21.35
CA ASP A 366 -12.95 -24.05 20.48
C ASP A 366 -11.91 -22.93 20.40
N TRP A 367 -12.19 -21.76 20.98
CA TRP A 367 -11.28 -20.62 20.91
C TRP A 367 -11.24 -19.78 22.19
N MET A 368 -10.13 -19.09 22.38
CA MET A 368 -10.00 -18.04 23.39
C MET A 368 -9.33 -16.81 22.80
N SER A 369 -9.54 -15.66 23.42
CA SER A 369 -8.90 -14.41 23.00
C SER A 369 -8.00 -13.84 24.08
N LEU A 370 -6.80 -13.40 23.68
CA LEU A 370 -5.83 -12.77 24.56
C LEU A 370 -5.72 -11.28 24.27
N LYS A 371 -5.85 -10.50 25.34
CA LYS A 371 -5.60 -9.07 25.39
C LYS A 371 -4.15 -8.82 25.80
N TRP A 372 -3.34 -8.32 24.89
CA TRP A 372 -1.94 -7.95 25.17
C TRP A 372 -1.85 -6.50 25.60
N SER A 373 -1.04 -6.17 26.61
CA SER A 373 -0.86 -4.77 27.05
C SER A 373 -0.07 -3.93 26.05
N HIS A 374 0.79 -4.56 25.25
CA HIS A 374 1.70 -3.89 24.31
C HIS A 374 1.21 -3.89 22.85
N ARG A 375 0.06 -4.49 22.56
CA ARG A 375 -0.50 -4.57 21.18
C ARG A 375 -1.76 -3.72 21.06
N SER A 376 -2.03 -3.23 19.87
CA SER A 376 -3.26 -2.49 19.53
C SER A 376 -4.44 -3.41 19.16
N HIS A 377 -4.24 -4.73 19.13
CA HIS A 377 -5.24 -5.72 18.73
C HIS A 377 -5.42 -6.81 19.80
N ILE A 378 -6.50 -7.59 19.65
CA ILE A 378 -6.78 -8.82 20.39
C ILE A 378 -6.39 -10.00 19.51
N SER A 379 -5.74 -11.00 20.08
CA SER A 379 -5.35 -12.23 19.38
C SER A 379 -6.31 -13.36 19.71
N VAL A 380 -6.86 -14.04 18.71
CA VAL A 380 -7.81 -15.15 18.89
C VAL A 380 -7.12 -16.47 18.55
N TYR A 381 -7.13 -17.39 19.51
CA TYR A 381 -6.44 -18.67 19.44
C TYR A 381 -7.42 -19.82 19.48
N ASN A 382 -7.17 -20.87 18.72
CA ASN A 382 -7.81 -22.16 18.93
C ASN A 382 -7.36 -22.73 20.29
N ILE A 383 -8.29 -23.17 21.13
CA ILE A 383 -8.01 -23.53 22.53
C ILE A 383 -7.20 -24.84 22.63
N ARG A 384 -7.42 -25.78 21.71
CA ARG A 384 -6.75 -27.10 21.72
C ARG A 384 -5.32 -27.02 21.21
N THR A 385 -5.03 -26.09 20.33
CA THR A 385 -3.70 -26.00 19.69
C THR A 385 -2.95 -24.75 20.09
N LEU A 386 -3.60 -23.76 20.70
CA LEU A 386 -3.04 -22.42 20.89
C LEU A 386 -2.54 -21.81 19.57
N ASN A 387 -3.13 -22.22 18.45
CA ASN A 387 -2.85 -21.66 17.13
C ASN A 387 -3.58 -20.34 16.99
N LEU A 388 -2.87 -19.30 16.59
CA LEU A 388 -3.48 -18.01 16.26
C LEU A 388 -4.37 -18.19 15.02
N ASP A 389 -5.67 -18.03 15.20
CA ASP A 389 -6.68 -18.16 14.16
C ASP A 389 -6.85 -16.83 13.41
N HIS A 390 -7.08 -15.75 14.14
CA HIS A 390 -7.18 -14.39 13.60
C HIS A 390 -6.89 -13.33 14.68
N ILE A 391 -6.87 -12.06 14.27
CA ILE A 391 -6.83 -10.92 15.19
C ILE A 391 -8.09 -10.07 15.05
N MET A 392 -8.43 -9.37 16.13
CA MET A 392 -9.56 -8.46 16.21
C MET A 392 -9.09 -7.07 16.68
N SER A 393 -9.82 -6.03 16.30
CA SER A 393 -9.66 -4.70 16.89
C SER A 393 -10.02 -4.73 18.39
N ARG A 394 -9.64 -3.69 19.15
CA ARG A 394 -9.99 -3.57 20.58
C ARG A 394 -11.51 -3.54 20.80
N GLU A 395 -12.25 -3.11 19.78
CA GLU A 395 -13.72 -3.03 19.73
C GLU A 395 -14.36 -4.37 19.31
N GLY A 396 -13.57 -5.42 19.09
CA GLY A 396 -14.07 -6.77 18.79
C GLY A 396 -14.38 -7.03 17.32
N LYS A 397 -13.95 -6.17 16.39
CA LYS A 397 -14.13 -6.40 14.94
C LYS A 397 -12.97 -7.21 14.38
N LYS A 398 -13.26 -8.30 13.65
CA LYS A 398 -12.24 -9.08 12.93
C LYS A 398 -11.52 -8.18 11.92
N ILE A 399 -10.19 -8.26 11.87
CA ILE A 399 -9.36 -7.52 10.92
C ILE A 399 -9.08 -8.44 9.72
N GLU A 400 -9.53 -8.07 8.53
CA GLU A 400 -9.30 -8.85 7.30
C GLU A 400 -7.89 -8.61 6.74
N GLY A 401 -7.29 -9.63 6.12
CA GLY A 401 -5.96 -9.54 5.51
C GLY A 401 -4.77 -9.56 6.49
N SER A 402 -5.02 -9.56 7.81
CA SER A 402 -3.97 -9.67 8.82
C SER A 402 -3.50 -11.12 8.97
N ILE A 403 -2.53 -11.53 8.16
CA ILE A 403 -1.81 -12.79 8.39
C ILE A 403 -0.86 -12.54 9.55
N ALA A 404 -1.25 -12.98 10.75
CA ALA A 404 -0.38 -12.87 11.90
C ALA A 404 0.63 -14.03 11.87
N TYR A 405 1.88 -13.69 11.57
CA TYR A 405 3.04 -14.57 11.57
C TYR A 405 3.27 -15.11 12.99
N LEU A 406 2.69 -16.27 13.30
CA LEU A 406 3.06 -17.26 14.33
C LEU A 406 1.96 -18.33 14.37
N GLN A 407 1.72 -19.00 13.24
CA GLN A 407 0.77 -20.11 13.20
C GLN A 407 1.46 -21.31 13.83
N LYS A 408 0.91 -21.87 14.92
CA LYS A 408 1.29 -23.03 15.78
C LYS A 408 2.50 -22.94 16.72
N LEU A 409 2.28 -22.33 17.89
CA LEU A 409 3.27 -22.23 18.95
C LEU A 409 3.23 -23.43 19.94
N LEU A 410 2.05 -24.00 20.16
CA LEU A 410 1.85 -25.24 20.92
C LEU A 410 1.01 -26.19 20.07
N ASP A 411 0.91 -27.44 20.51
CA ASP A 411 0.04 -28.43 19.89
C ASP A 411 -0.29 -29.45 20.98
N PHE A 412 -1.45 -29.33 21.63
CA PHE A 412 -1.84 -30.27 22.67
C PHE A 412 -2.39 -31.58 22.05
N PRO A 413 -2.28 -32.72 22.77
CA PRO A 413 -1.60 -32.85 24.05
C PRO A 413 -0.08 -32.74 23.93
N LEU A 414 0.57 -32.22 24.97
CA LEU A 414 2.02 -32.10 25.07
C LEU A 414 2.61 -33.32 25.77
N GLN A 415 3.70 -33.84 25.22
CA GLN A 415 4.48 -34.94 25.79
C GLN A 415 5.93 -34.79 25.31
N VAL A 416 6.91 -35.23 26.13
CA VAL A 416 8.32 -35.29 25.71
C VAL A 416 8.45 -36.10 24.42
N GLY A 417 9.24 -35.57 23.49
CA GLY A 417 9.44 -36.15 22.16
C GLY A 417 8.39 -35.76 21.11
N LYS A 418 7.26 -35.11 21.49
CA LYS A 418 6.28 -34.64 20.52
C LYS A 418 6.90 -33.58 19.61
N LYS A 419 6.68 -33.73 18.29
CA LYS A 419 7.14 -32.79 17.26
C LYS A 419 5.96 -32.31 16.43
N TRP A 420 5.98 -31.03 16.06
CA TRP A 420 5.02 -30.46 15.11
C TRP A 420 5.69 -29.43 14.20
N LYS A 421 4.99 -29.08 13.13
CA LYS A 421 5.48 -28.16 12.08
C LYS A 421 4.38 -27.22 11.64
N ASN A 422 4.80 -26.05 11.13
CA ASN A 422 3.89 -25.02 10.66
C ASN A 422 4.20 -24.70 9.21
N GLU A 423 3.14 -24.55 8.42
CA GLU A 423 3.23 -23.94 7.11
C GLU A 423 3.36 -22.43 7.33
N SER A 424 4.49 -21.88 6.94
CA SER A 424 4.76 -20.44 6.98
C SER A 424 4.72 -19.91 5.54
N PRO A 425 4.60 -18.59 5.31
CA PRO A 425 4.74 -17.99 3.99
C PRO A 425 6.00 -18.47 3.23
N LYS A 426 5.91 -18.38 1.90
CA LYS A 426 6.86 -18.97 0.92
C LYS A 426 8.30 -19.07 1.45
N ASN A 427 8.78 -20.31 1.57
CA ASN A 427 10.14 -20.73 1.93
C ASN A 427 10.58 -20.55 3.40
N THR A 428 9.65 -20.34 4.34
CA THR A 428 9.94 -20.41 5.78
C THR A 428 9.37 -21.71 6.36
N PHE A 429 10.16 -22.44 7.13
CA PHE A 429 9.78 -23.71 7.75
C PHE A 429 9.97 -23.61 9.26
N ASN A 430 8.89 -23.81 10.00
CA ASN A 430 8.90 -23.81 11.45
C ASN A 430 8.73 -25.24 11.93
N SER A 431 9.58 -25.69 12.85
CA SER A 431 9.47 -26.99 13.51
C SER A 431 9.64 -26.86 15.01
N PHE A 432 8.93 -27.69 15.74
CA PHE A 432 8.90 -27.69 17.19
C PHE A 432 9.15 -29.08 17.73
N GLU A 433 9.77 -29.16 18.90
CA GLU A 433 10.04 -30.40 19.60
C GLU A 433 9.96 -30.17 21.11
N VAL A 434 9.19 -30.99 21.81
CA VAL A 434 9.25 -31.06 23.27
C VAL A 434 10.52 -31.84 23.64
N GLU A 435 11.61 -31.12 23.91
CA GLU A 435 12.92 -31.73 24.19
C GLU A 435 12.94 -32.46 25.54
N GLY A 436 12.13 -32.03 26.50
CA GLY A 436 12.13 -32.59 27.84
C GLY A 436 11.31 -31.76 28.83
N VAL A 437 11.49 -32.08 30.10
CA VAL A 437 10.90 -31.39 31.24
C VAL A 437 11.99 -30.99 32.21
N GLU A 438 11.92 -29.78 32.75
CA GLU A 438 12.89 -29.33 33.75
C GLU A 438 12.26 -28.33 34.73
N LYS A 439 12.93 -28.17 35.87
CA LYS A 439 12.54 -27.21 36.88
C LYS A 439 13.01 -25.82 36.45
N VAL A 440 12.08 -24.86 36.40
CA VAL A 440 12.34 -23.50 35.95
C VAL A 440 12.01 -22.52 37.08
N THR A 441 12.99 -21.71 37.46
CA THR A 441 12.82 -20.63 38.43
C THR A 441 12.64 -19.31 37.70
N THR A 442 11.61 -18.56 38.10
CA THR A 442 11.28 -17.21 37.60
C THR A 442 10.92 -16.31 38.77
N PRO A 443 10.80 -14.98 38.61
CA PRO A 443 10.33 -14.12 39.70
C PRO A 443 8.90 -14.45 40.16
N ALA A 444 8.09 -15.11 39.33
CA ALA A 444 6.76 -15.60 39.72
C ALA A 444 6.77 -16.87 40.59
N GLY A 445 7.90 -17.56 40.71
CA GLY A 445 8.03 -18.82 41.45
C GLY A 445 8.84 -19.88 40.70
N THR A 446 8.86 -21.09 41.26
CA THR A 446 9.55 -22.24 40.67
C THR A 446 8.56 -23.31 40.26
N PHE A 447 8.63 -23.75 39.00
CA PHE A 447 7.64 -24.63 38.38
C PHE A 447 8.31 -25.75 37.60
N MET A 448 7.60 -26.85 37.36
CA MET A 448 8.00 -27.77 36.30
C MET A 448 7.51 -27.25 34.95
N GLY A 449 8.38 -27.28 33.94
CA GLY A 449 8.07 -26.80 32.59
C GLY A 449 8.54 -27.75 31.50
N TYR A 450 7.72 -27.90 30.46
CA TYR A 450 8.08 -28.53 29.19
C TYR A 450 9.00 -27.58 28.42
N ARG A 451 10.23 -28.03 28.16
CA ARG A 451 11.17 -27.32 27.30
C ARG A 451 10.87 -27.62 25.85
N ILE A 452 10.48 -26.60 25.11
CA ILE A 452 10.03 -26.71 23.72
C ILE A 452 11.00 -25.95 22.84
N LEU A 453 11.70 -26.68 21.98
CA LEU A 453 12.55 -26.10 20.95
C LEU A 453 11.68 -25.63 19.79
N TYR A 454 11.88 -24.39 19.36
CA TYR A 454 11.35 -23.84 18.12
C TYR A 454 12.50 -23.54 17.17
N LYS A 455 12.51 -24.20 16.01
CA LYS A 455 13.41 -23.89 14.89
C LYS A 455 12.64 -23.22 13.76
N GLN A 456 13.20 -22.14 13.26
CA GLN A 456 12.80 -21.47 12.04
C GLN A 456 13.93 -21.52 11.02
N ASP A 457 13.64 -22.14 9.90
CA ASP A 457 14.54 -22.24 8.76
C ASP A 457 13.96 -21.43 7.60
N LYS A 458 14.71 -20.44 7.10
CA LYS A 458 14.34 -19.71 5.89
C LYS A 458 15.25 -20.12 4.76
N TYR A 459 14.65 -20.44 3.63
CA TYR A 459 15.36 -20.78 2.41
C TYR A 459 15.15 -19.66 1.39
N GLU A 460 16.22 -19.23 0.73
CA GLU A 460 16.15 -18.29 -0.38
C GLU A 460 16.83 -18.89 -1.60
N TYR A 461 16.28 -18.55 -2.75
CA TYR A 461 16.88 -18.91 -4.03
C TYR A 461 17.90 -17.85 -4.41
N ASN A 462 19.18 -18.21 -4.45
CA ASN A 462 20.22 -17.35 -4.95
C ASN A 462 20.26 -17.46 -6.48
N ARG A 463 19.85 -16.39 -7.17
CA ARG A 463 19.80 -16.32 -8.63
C ARG A 463 21.17 -16.45 -9.31
N LEU A 464 22.25 -16.01 -8.66
CA LEU A 464 23.62 -16.06 -9.20
C LEU A 464 24.25 -17.44 -9.01
N ALA A 465 23.97 -18.10 -7.89
CA ALA A 465 24.50 -19.42 -7.57
C ALA A 465 23.60 -20.59 -8.01
N GLN A 466 22.46 -20.30 -8.65
CA GLN A 466 21.46 -21.28 -9.12
C GLN A 466 21.14 -22.37 -8.07
N GLY A 467 20.83 -21.95 -6.85
CA GLY A 467 20.59 -22.88 -5.74
C GLY A 467 19.68 -22.30 -4.66
N VAL A 468 18.95 -23.19 -3.98
CA VAL A 468 18.24 -22.84 -2.75
C VAL A 468 19.21 -23.03 -1.59
N PHE A 469 19.44 -21.96 -0.85
CA PHE A 469 20.29 -21.97 0.33
C PHE A 469 19.46 -21.68 1.56
N LYS A 470 19.79 -22.35 2.66
CA LYS A 470 19.31 -21.96 3.98
C LYS A 470 19.99 -20.63 4.33
N VAL A 471 19.24 -19.54 4.27
CA VAL A 471 19.75 -18.18 4.55
C VAL A 471 19.50 -17.74 5.97
N VAL A 472 18.58 -18.42 6.67
CA VAL A 472 18.34 -18.21 8.09
C VAL A 472 18.24 -19.56 8.76
N GLU A 473 19.02 -19.73 9.81
CA GLU A 473 18.75 -20.69 10.88
C GLU A 473 18.47 -19.90 12.16
N SER A 474 17.31 -20.13 12.78
CA SER A 474 16.88 -19.37 13.94
C SER A 474 16.14 -20.20 14.97
N TRP A 475 16.75 -20.40 16.13
CA TRP A 475 16.30 -21.27 17.19
C TRP A 475 15.92 -20.43 18.42
N MET A 476 14.87 -20.84 19.10
CA MET A 476 14.54 -20.34 20.44
C MET A 476 13.88 -21.46 21.24
N ARG A 477 13.84 -21.31 22.56
CA ARG A 477 13.17 -22.24 23.45
C ARG A 477 12.08 -21.54 24.24
N PHE A 478 10.98 -22.24 24.42
CA PHE A 478 9.91 -21.85 25.33
C PHE A 478 9.79 -22.87 26.45
N TRP A 479 9.39 -22.41 27.62
CA TRP A 479 9.04 -23.29 28.74
C TRP A 479 7.56 -23.15 29.03
N TYR A 480 6.78 -24.18 28.78
CA TYR A 480 5.36 -24.20 29.09
C TYR A 480 5.12 -24.97 30.38
N SER A 481 4.34 -24.41 31.31
CA SER A 481 3.93 -25.15 32.53
C SER A 481 2.41 -25.28 32.60
N PRO A 482 1.87 -26.50 32.76
CA PRO A 482 0.47 -26.72 33.09
C PRO A 482 0.03 -26.02 34.38
N GLU A 483 0.95 -25.81 35.34
CA GLU A 483 0.66 -25.17 36.64
C GLU A 483 0.25 -23.71 36.48
N VAL A 484 0.90 -22.98 35.56
CA VAL A 484 0.52 -21.59 35.24
C VAL A 484 -0.37 -21.50 34.00
N LYS A 485 -0.69 -22.63 33.35
CA LYS A 485 -1.45 -22.73 32.08
C LYS A 485 -0.85 -21.96 30.90
N TYR A 486 0.42 -21.55 30.96
CA TYR A 486 1.08 -20.76 29.93
C TYR A 486 2.62 -20.79 30.06
N PHE A 487 3.32 -19.91 29.33
CA PHE A 487 4.79 -19.90 29.30
C PHE A 487 5.40 -19.33 30.58
N LEU A 488 6.49 -19.94 31.04
CA LEU A 488 7.34 -19.48 32.12
C LEU A 488 8.42 -18.53 31.63
N LYS A 489 9.08 -18.87 30.52
CA LYS A 489 10.14 -18.05 29.91
C LYS A 489 10.33 -18.38 28.44
N MET A 490 11.07 -17.51 27.74
CA MET A 490 11.55 -17.72 26.38
C MET A 490 13.01 -17.28 26.30
N GLU A 491 13.82 -18.09 25.63
CA GLU A 491 15.24 -17.82 25.42
C GLU A 491 15.59 -17.98 23.94
N VAL A 492 16.23 -16.96 23.36
CA VAL A 492 16.73 -16.97 21.99
C VAL A 492 18.12 -17.61 21.96
N GLU A 493 18.33 -18.59 21.08
CA GLU A 493 19.62 -19.27 20.94
C GLU A 493 20.64 -18.33 20.28
N LYS A 494 21.48 -17.67 21.09
CA LYS A 494 22.34 -16.57 20.63
C LYS A 494 23.24 -16.94 19.46
N GLU A 495 23.70 -18.19 19.38
CA GLU A 495 24.56 -18.67 18.28
C GLU A 495 23.78 -18.98 17.00
N LYS A 496 22.49 -19.33 17.13
CA LYS A 496 21.63 -19.76 16.03
C LYS A 496 20.36 -18.93 15.97
N ALA A 497 20.44 -17.60 15.98
CA ALA A 497 19.27 -16.70 15.97
C ALA A 497 19.39 -15.57 14.95
N GLN A 498 19.90 -15.86 13.75
CA GLN A 498 20.18 -14.85 12.73
C GLN A 498 18.97 -13.96 12.42
N TYR A 499 17.76 -14.52 12.29
CA TYR A 499 16.54 -13.76 12.03
C TYR A 499 16.03 -13.05 13.28
N TRP A 500 15.93 -13.74 14.42
CA TRP A 500 15.39 -13.15 15.65
C TRP A 500 16.24 -11.98 16.17
N LYS A 501 17.56 -11.99 15.90
CA LYS A 501 18.46 -10.85 16.12
C LYS A 501 18.05 -9.62 15.29
N THR A 502 17.73 -9.79 14.00
CA THR A 502 17.25 -8.67 13.17
C THR A 502 15.92 -8.11 13.66
N GLN A 503 15.08 -8.96 14.26
CA GLN A 503 13.78 -8.58 14.83
C GLN A 503 13.89 -8.01 16.25
N LYS A 504 15.11 -7.90 16.81
CA LYS A 504 15.36 -7.43 18.19
C LYS A 504 14.51 -8.17 19.23
N VAL A 505 14.26 -9.47 19.00
CA VAL A 505 13.54 -10.30 19.97
C VAL A 505 14.45 -10.54 21.16
N ASP A 506 13.89 -10.32 22.34
CA ASP A 506 14.60 -10.35 23.61
C ASP A 506 14.05 -11.46 24.51
N ASP A 507 14.93 -12.06 25.30
CA ASP A 507 14.56 -13.09 26.26
C ASP A 507 13.53 -12.52 27.25
N TYR A 508 12.62 -13.35 27.74
CA TYR A 508 11.65 -12.91 28.74
C TYR A 508 11.31 -14.01 29.75
N GLU A 509 10.91 -13.59 30.93
CA GLU A 509 10.48 -14.47 32.02
C GLU A 509 9.19 -13.99 32.68
N LEU A 510 8.45 -14.94 33.25
CA LEU A 510 7.21 -14.70 33.96
C LEU A 510 7.50 -14.06 35.32
N ILE A 511 6.98 -12.86 35.54
CA ILE A 511 7.18 -12.15 36.81
C ILE A 511 5.98 -12.23 37.75
N SER A 512 4.78 -12.43 37.20
CA SER A 512 3.58 -12.72 38.00
C SER A 512 2.50 -13.34 37.13
N TYR A 513 1.58 -14.08 37.76
CA TYR A 513 0.39 -14.61 37.11
C TYR A 513 -0.80 -14.61 38.07
N ARG A 514 -2.00 -14.68 37.52
CA ARG A 514 -3.26 -14.78 38.25
C ARG A 514 -4.19 -15.69 37.46
N LEU A 515 -4.55 -16.84 38.04
CA LEU A 515 -5.54 -17.74 37.46
C LEU A 515 -6.88 -17.58 38.19
N LYS A 516 -7.99 -17.70 37.46
CA LYS A 516 -9.37 -17.60 37.93
C LYS A 516 -10.01 -18.96 38.10
#